data_AF-A0A352EFQ5-F1
#
_entry.id   AF-A0A352EFQ5-F1
#
_cell.length_a   1.000
_cell.length_b   1.000
_cell.length_c   1.000
_cell.angle_alpha   90.00
_cell.angle_beta   90.00
_cell.angle_gamma   90.00
#
_symmetry.space_group_name_H-M   'P 1'
#
loop_
_entity.id
_entity.type
_entity.pdbx_description
1 polymer ?
#
loop_
_entity_poly.entity_id
_entity_poly.type
_entity_poly.pdbx_seq_one_letter_code
_entity_poly.pdbx_strand_id
1 'polypeptide(L)'
;NITGSSSHNGLLISLDFGPSISIEAAHMSSGTAYNQHFFVETNHPSDTATLVTLVGQSKGGLVASDSNFWGQPGSAQYFMEFKLDLTNETFVNRKTLVFGDGANTTVDLSPTALLVDECGNTYFSGWGGSPNTEGTTDGLTTTPGAVRTVTDGRDFYFLVIDPSWQVARLATYYGSADREHVDGGTSRFDARGRIFQGVCAGCGGSSAYPTYPSNVYSSTNGSSNCNLAVTVIDLDIQNARLDLAPVPDEFCLPGSFVVADSSINVQSYTVDWGDGSVLAYIGSIGQYQYTIPGTYFVNVIGQDTVCDTWDTTAFEIQVNPAFDSVWIDYDYDFCDPSRLFKASVRHVSDSSLATNYVLDWNLAGATFGTNSVQVTLPTSGANRITLDVIDTNCNFSQNFTDTIVFRPSPFLAINTALEECETRDAVDFNPVYNQAFQGFEWLIDGQSVGSPSPLQIMQSGIYDISLVAYDSICGISDTLTEKFDVYFAGEAFDVPNVITPNGDGINDHWLVNTNENWDEFYVILFNRWGLKVFETSVINFEWGADRDGKVLSPGVYFYQIEAKNRCGDIREDGTLHITY
;
A
#
# COMPACT_ATOMS: atom_id res chain seq x y z
N ASN A 1 6.37 -82.59 4.37
CA ASN A 1 5.21 -83.23 3.73
C ASN A 1 4.34 -82.17 3.11
N ILE A 2 4.42 -82.01 1.79
CA ILE A 2 3.55 -81.12 1.02
C ILE A 2 2.24 -81.88 0.83
N THR A 3 1.21 -81.56 1.62
CA THR A 3 -0.12 -82.17 1.51
C THR A 3 -1.15 -81.10 1.17
N GLY A 4 -1.04 -80.54 -0.04
CA GLY A 4 -2.10 -79.74 -0.66
C GLY A 4 -2.93 -80.63 -1.60
N SER A 5 -4.25 -80.56 -1.53
CA SER A 5 -5.17 -81.41 -2.33
C SER A 5 -5.57 -80.81 -3.68
N SER A 6 -5.05 -79.63 -4.03
CA SER A 6 -5.29 -78.95 -5.31
C SER A 6 -4.07 -79.03 -6.23
N SER A 7 -4.28 -79.03 -7.55
CA SER A 7 -3.21 -79.03 -8.55
C SER A 7 -2.52 -77.66 -8.74
N HIS A 8 -2.86 -76.64 -7.93
CA HIS A 8 -2.36 -75.27 -8.08
C HIS A 8 -2.17 -74.63 -6.69
N ASN A 9 -0.93 -74.61 -6.19
CA ASN A 9 -0.53 -73.93 -4.94
C ASN A 9 0.67 -73.02 -5.19
N GLY A 10 0.77 -71.94 -4.41
CA GLY A 10 1.93 -71.04 -4.43
C GLY A 10 3.05 -71.55 -3.52
N LEU A 11 4.29 -71.50 -3.98
CA LEU A 11 5.48 -71.89 -3.23
C LEU A 11 6.56 -70.80 -3.37
N LEU A 12 7.04 -70.29 -2.25
CA LEU A 12 8.16 -69.36 -2.15
C LEU A 12 9.28 -70.04 -1.36
N ILE A 13 10.51 -70.01 -1.87
CA ILE A 13 11.67 -70.66 -1.25
C ILE A 13 12.86 -69.69 -1.28
N SER A 14 13.59 -69.57 -0.16
CA SER A 14 14.95 -69.02 -0.14
C SER A 14 15.96 -70.15 -0.20
N LEU A 15 16.96 -70.03 -1.07
CA LEU A 15 18.04 -71.00 -1.25
C LEU A 15 19.38 -70.33 -0.98
N ASP A 16 20.19 -70.94 -0.12
CA ASP A 16 21.60 -70.59 0.03
C ASP A 16 22.43 -71.39 -0.97
N PHE A 17 23.32 -70.69 -1.69
CA PHE A 17 24.22 -71.25 -2.69
C PHE A 17 25.66 -71.27 -2.15
N GLY A 18 25.87 -72.03 -1.08
CA GLY A 18 27.19 -72.35 -0.53
C GLY A 18 27.86 -73.56 -1.21
N PRO A 19 28.77 -74.28 -0.52
CA PRO A 19 29.39 -75.52 -1.02
C PRO A 19 28.38 -76.63 -1.36
N SER A 20 27.16 -76.52 -0.81
CA SER A 20 25.98 -77.31 -1.13
C SER A 20 24.76 -76.39 -1.16
N ILE A 21 23.76 -76.70 -1.99
CA ILE A 21 22.49 -75.97 -2.02
C ILE A 21 21.65 -76.38 -0.80
N SER A 22 21.20 -75.42 -0.01
CA SER A 22 20.28 -75.64 1.12
C SER A 22 19.08 -74.71 1.05
N ILE A 23 17.93 -75.19 1.51
CA ILE A 23 16.73 -74.36 1.70
C ILE A 23 16.88 -73.63 3.03
N GLU A 24 16.84 -72.30 3.00
CA GLU A 24 16.92 -71.45 4.20
C GLU A 24 15.54 -71.12 4.77
N ALA A 25 14.54 -71.01 3.90
CA ALA A 25 13.15 -70.76 4.28
C ALA A 25 12.21 -71.21 3.18
N ALA A 26 11.00 -71.61 3.57
CA ALA A 26 9.93 -71.90 2.62
C ALA A 26 8.58 -71.41 3.13
N HIS A 27 7.78 -70.86 2.23
CA HIS A 27 6.38 -70.53 2.46
C HIS A 27 5.52 -71.17 1.38
N MET A 28 4.39 -71.73 1.78
CA MET A 28 3.43 -72.35 0.89
C MET A 28 2.05 -71.75 1.15
N SER A 29 1.48 -71.18 0.09
CA SER A 29 0.10 -70.72 0.10
C SER A 29 -0.78 -71.83 -0.49
N SER A 30 -1.38 -72.64 0.39
CA SER A 30 -2.20 -73.79 -0.01
C SER A 30 -3.69 -73.55 0.20
N GLY A 31 -4.53 -74.01 -0.74
CA GLY A 31 -5.98 -73.90 -0.65
C GLY A 31 -6.71 -74.91 -1.53
N THR A 32 -8.04 -74.96 -1.40
CA THR A 32 -8.91 -75.82 -2.24
C THR A 32 -9.22 -75.21 -3.61
N ALA A 33 -8.97 -73.90 -3.78
CA ALA A 33 -9.13 -73.15 -5.03
C ALA A 33 -7.77 -72.88 -5.71
N TYR A 34 -7.81 -72.38 -6.95
CA TYR A 34 -6.61 -71.97 -7.69
C TYR A 34 -5.83 -70.91 -6.92
N ASN A 35 -4.53 -71.14 -6.68
CA ASN A 35 -3.64 -70.19 -6.01
C ASN A 35 -2.20 -70.33 -6.54
N GLN A 36 -1.63 -69.27 -7.11
CA GLN A 36 -0.30 -69.28 -7.71
C GLN A 36 0.46 -67.98 -7.46
N HIS A 37 1.79 -68.09 -7.29
CA HIS A 37 2.74 -66.97 -7.27
C HIS A 37 3.42 -66.90 -8.64
N PHE A 38 3.58 -65.69 -9.20
CA PHE A 38 4.10 -65.50 -10.57
C PHE A 38 5.43 -64.76 -10.65
N PHE A 39 5.68 -63.77 -9.79
CA PHE A 39 6.96 -63.05 -9.71
C PHE A 39 7.34 -62.75 -8.26
N VAL A 40 8.62 -62.56 -8.00
CA VAL A 40 9.16 -62.15 -6.70
C VAL A 40 10.25 -61.09 -6.92
N GLU A 41 10.20 -60.02 -6.14
CA GLU A 41 11.12 -58.90 -6.20
C GLU A 41 11.61 -58.54 -4.80
N THR A 42 12.87 -58.16 -4.69
CA THR A 42 13.44 -57.64 -3.43
C THR A 42 13.07 -56.17 -3.27
N ASN A 43 12.76 -55.72 -2.05
CA ASN A 43 12.30 -54.34 -1.83
C ASN A 43 13.38 -53.26 -2.09
N HIS A 44 14.67 -53.58 -2.02
CA HIS A 44 15.74 -52.63 -2.35
C HIS A 44 16.99 -53.37 -2.89
N PRO A 45 17.72 -52.83 -3.89
CA PRO A 45 18.92 -53.48 -4.44
C PRO A 45 20.04 -53.76 -3.41
N SER A 46 20.09 -52.99 -2.33
CA SER A 46 21.03 -53.20 -1.20
C SER A 46 20.45 -53.99 -0.02
N ASP A 47 19.13 -54.22 0.01
CA ASP A 47 18.47 -55.12 0.97
C ASP A 47 18.17 -56.46 0.26
N THR A 48 19.22 -57.24 0.05
CA THR A 48 19.14 -58.52 -0.66
C THR A 48 18.66 -59.67 0.22
N ALA A 49 18.25 -59.41 1.47
CA ALA A 49 18.14 -60.49 2.47
C ALA A 49 16.93 -60.42 3.40
N THR A 50 16.11 -59.36 3.41
CA THR A 50 15.03 -59.30 4.42
C THR A 50 13.62 -59.06 3.92
N LEU A 51 13.35 -58.35 2.83
CA LEU A 51 11.98 -58.13 2.35
C LEU A 51 11.80 -58.47 0.88
N VAL A 52 10.79 -59.29 0.58
CA VAL A 52 10.42 -59.66 -0.78
C VAL A 52 8.94 -59.40 -1.01
N THR A 53 8.63 -58.79 -2.15
CA THR A 53 7.26 -58.60 -2.63
C THR A 53 7.02 -59.58 -3.76
N LEU A 54 5.90 -60.29 -3.73
CA LEU A 54 5.46 -61.14 -4.83
C LEU A 54 4.09 -60.72 -5.33
N VAL A 55 3.80 -61.07 -6.58
CA VAL A 55 2.46 -61.00 -7.15
C VAL A 55 1.94 -62.40 -7.40
N GLY A 56 0.64 -62.58 -7.13
CA GLY A 56 -0.02 -63.85 -7.35
C GLY A 56 -1.49 -63.69 -7.68
N GLN A 57 -2.12 -64.85 -7.87
CA GLN A 57 -3.53 -64.97 -8.17
C GLN A 57 -4.17 -66.03 -7.27
N SER A 58 -5.37 -65.77 -6.74
CA SER A 58 -6.11 -66.70 -5.89
C SER A 58 -7.62 -66.61 -6.10
N LYS A 59 -8.25 -67.73 -6.48
CA LYS A 59 -9.71 -67.84 -6.67
C LYS A 59 -10.48 -68.21 -5.40
N GLY A 60 -9.86 -68.00 -4.24
CA GLY A 60 -10.36 -68.45 -2.93
C GLY A 60 -10.91 -67.34 -2.04
N GLY A 61 -11.03 -66.11 -2.55
CA GLY A 61 -11.46 -64.96 -1.75
C GLY A 61 -10.42 -64.55 -0.71
N LEU A 62 -9.17 -64.37 -1.14
CA LEU A 62 -8.11 -63.85 -0.28
C LEU A 62 -8.51 -62.45 0.24
N VAL A 63 -8.19 -62.17 1.51
CA VAL A 63 -8.53 -60.91 2.16
C VAL A 63 -7.26 -60.10 2.35
N ALA A 64 -7.33 -58.79 2.08
CA ALA A 64 -6.24 -57.88 2.37
C ALA A 64 -5.93 -57.85 3.88
N SER A 65 -4.67 -57.72 4.25
CA SER A 65 -4.26 -57.70 5.66
C SER A 65 -4.61 -56.39 6.37
N ASP A 66 -4.88 -55.31 5.62
CA ASP A 66 -5.34 -54.01 6.10
C ASP A 66 -6.48 -53.52 5.19
N SER A 67 -7.56 -53.02 5.79
CA SER A 67 -8.71 -52.46 5.06
C SER A 67 -8.43 -51.10 4.42
N ASN A 68 -7.34 -50.43 4.82
CA ASN A 68 -6.91 -49.14 4.24
C ASN A 68 -6.00 -49.32 3.03
N PHE A 69 -5.58 -50.54 2.71
CA PHE A 69 -4.81 -50.78 1.50
C PHE A 69 -5.62 -50.45 0.25
N TRP A 70 -4.93 -49.89 -0.74
CA TRP A 70 -5.51 -49.63 -2.04
C TRP A 70 -5.87 -50.95 -2.72
N GLY A 71 -6.97 -51.00 -3.45
CA GLY A 71 -7.36 -52.17 -4.23
C GLY A 71 -8.87 -52.39 -4.21
N GLN A 72 -9.26 -53.56 -4.73
CA GLN A 72 -10.66 -53.97 -4.81
C GLN A 72 -10.80 -55.25 -3.99
N PRO A 73 -11.28 -55.17 -2.73
CA PRO A 73 -11.48 -56.34 -1.89
C PRO A 73 -12.36 -57.39 -2.58
N GLY A 74 -12.03 -58.67 -2.39
CA GLY A 74 -12.75 -59.78 -3.01
C GLY A 74 -12.26 -60.18 -4.40
N SER A 75 -11.27 -59.47 -4.96
CA SER A 75 -10.65 -59.79 -6.25
C SER A 75 -9.71 -61.00 -6.20
N ALA A 76 -9.27 -61.45 -7.38
CA ALA A 76 -8.40 -62.61 -7.52
C ALA A 76 -6.89 -62.31 -7.66
N GLN A 77 -6.42 -61.07 -7.82
CA GLN A 77 -4.98 -60.77 -7.81
C GLN A 77 -4.54 -60.28 -6.44
N TYR A 78 -3.28 -60.50 -6.11
CA TYR A 78 -2.72 -59.98 -4.88
C TYR A 78 -1.23 -59.65 -4.97
N PHE A 79 -0.82 -58.73 -4.11
CA PHE A 79 0.57 -58.61 -3.68
C PHE A 79 0.71 -59.17 -2.27
N MET A 80 1.83 -59.85 -2.01
CA MET A 80 2.24 -60.20 -0.65
C MET A 80 3.68 -59.76 -0.40
N GLU A 81 3.90 -59.07 0.72
CA GLU A 81 5.23 -58.73 1.21
C GLU A 81 5.61 -59.71 2.32
N PHE A 82 6.72 -60.40 2.15
CA PHE A 82 7.28 -61.32 3.13
C PHE A 82 8.58 -60.78 3.70
N LYS A 83 8.77 -60.96 5.00
CA LYS A 83 10.08 -60.84 5.64
C LYS A 83 10.74 -62.20 5.76
N LEU A 84 11.95 -62.33 5.24
CA LEU A 84 12.79 -63.51 5.47
C LEU A 84 13.29 -63.49 6.92
N ASP A 85 12.96 -64.53 7.67
CA ASP A 85 13.46 -64.76 9.03
C ASP A 85 14.38 -65.98 9.03
N LEU A 86 15.68 -65.72 8.84
CA LEU A 86 16.73 -66.74 8.85
C LEU A 86 16.92 -67.38 10.22
N THR A 87 16.43 -66.77 11.32
CA THR A 87 16.53 -67.37 12.66
C THR A 87 15.54 -68.51 12.82
N ASN A 88 14.33 -68.34 12.26
CA ASN A 88 13.25 -69.31 12.32
C ASN A 88 13.05 -70.08 11.01
N GLU A 89 13.96 -69.90 10.03
CA GLU A 89 13.96 -70.57 8.72
C GLU A 89 12.59 -70.45 8.00
N THR A 90 11.99 -69.26 8.05
CA THR A 90 10.62 -69.03 7.57
C THR A 90 10.45 -67.67 6.91
N PHE A 91 9.33 -67.50 6.21
CA PHE A 91 8.87 -66.20 5.73
C PHE A 91 7.70 -65.71 6.59
N VAL A 92 7.80 -64.48 7.09
CA VAL A 92 6.72 -63.82 7.82
C VAL A 92 5.96 -62.92 6.86
N ASN A 93 4.70 -63.24 6.57
CA ASN A 93 3.82 -62.37 5.78
C ASN A 93 3.57 -61.07 6.55
N ARG A 94 3.92 -59.93 5.95
CA ARG A 94 3.77 -58.59 6.53
C ARG A 94 2.58 -57.85 5.96
N LYS A 95 2.36 -57.95 4.65
CA LYS A 95 1.30 -57.24 3.94
C LYS A 95 0.68 -58.16 2.92
N THR A 96 -0.63 -58.12 2.81
CA THR A 96 -1.39 -58.73 1.71
C THR A 96 -2.33 -57.68 1.16
N LEU A 97 -2.19 -57.33 -0.10
CA LEU A 97 -3.08 -56.43 -0.84
C LEU A 97 -3.79 -57.22 -1.92
N VAL A 98 -5.08 -56.97 -2.11
CA VAL A 98 -5.91 -57.66 -3.12
C VAL A 98 -6.47 -56.64 -4.11
N PHE A 99 -6.32 -56.91 -5.40
CA PHE A 99 -6.76 -56.05 -6.49
C PHE A 99 -7.31 -56.87 -7.67
N GLY A 100 -8.06 -56.22 -8.56
CA GLY A 100 -8.80 -56.88 -9.63
C GLY A 100 -10.19 -56.27 -9.79
N ASP A 101 -11.18 -57.04 -10.23
CA ASP A 101 -12.53 -56.54 -10.55
C ASP A 101 -13.53 -56.57 -9.36
N GLY A 102 -13.10 -57.04 -8.19
CA GLY A 102 -13.94 -57.29 -7.02
C GLY A 102 -14.54 -58.70 -6.95
N ALA A 103 -14.19 -59.58 -7.89
CA ALA A 103 -14.60 -60.98 -7.91
C ALA A 103 -13.40 -61.94 -7.82
N ASN A 104 -13.62 -63.09 -7.17
CA ASN A 104 -12.58 -64.11 -6.97
C ASN A 104 -12.89 -65.45 -7.65
N THR A 105 -13.96 -65.54 -8.43
CA THR A 105 -14.24 -66.78 -9.17
C THR A 105 -13.41 -66.90 -10.44
N THR A 106 -12.88 -65.78 -10.92
CA THR A 106 -12.03 -65.68 -12.10
C THR A 106 -10.78 -64.87 -11.81
N VAL A 107 -9.70 -65.11 -12.53
CA VAL A 107 -8.53 -64.19 -12.54
C VAL A 107 -8.74 -63.10 -13.58
N ASP A 108 -8.23 -61.89 -13.34
CA ASP A 108 -8.45 -60.75 -14.25
C ASP A 108 -7.28 -60.58 -15.23
N LEU A 109 -6.06 -60.56 -14.71
CA LEU A 109 -4.86 -60.20 -15.45
C LEU A 109 -3.83 -61.31 -15.42
N SER A 110 -3.30 -61.69 -16.57
CA SER A 110 -2.05 -62.47 -16.66
C SER A 110 -0.88 -61.57 -16.28
N PRO A 111 -0.14 -61.86 -15.18
CA PRO A 111 1.03 -61.08 -14.79
C PRO A 111 2.10 -61.12 -15.87
N THR A 112 2.71 -59.97 -16.16
CA THR A 112 3.80 -59.85 -17.15
C THR A 112 5.09 -59.30 -16.55
N ALA A 113 5.00 -58.42 -15.55
CA ALA A 113 6.16 -57.92 -14.82
C ALA A 113 5.79 -57.43 -13.40
N LEU A 114 6.76 -57.44 -12.50
CA LEU A 114 6.73 -56.89 -11.15
C LEU A 114 8.04 -56.12 -10.91
N LEU A 115 8.00 -55.06 -10.13
CA LEU A 115 9.19 -54.37 -9.59
C LEU A 115 8.87 -53.77 -8.22
N VAL A 116 9.85 -53.73 -7.33
CA VAL A 116 9.89 -52.76 -6.24
C VAL A 116 11.07 -51.83 -6.47
N ASP A 117 10.80 -50.52 -6.57
CA ASP A 117 11.85 -49.53 -6.87
C ASP A 117 12.69 -49.14 -5.66
N GLU A 118 13.71 -48.31 -5.87
CA GLU A 118 14.61 -47.84 -4.82
C GLU A 118 13.89 -47.01 -3.73
N CYS A 119 12.74 -46.42 -4.06
CA CYS A 119 11.88 -45.69 -3.13
C CYS A 119 10.87 -46.60 -2.40
N GLY A 120 10.81 -47.89 -2.75
CA GLY A 120 9.87 -48.88 -2.21
C GLY A 120 8.48 -48.91 -2.87
N ASN A 121 8.26 -48.19 -3.98
CA ASN A 121 6.99 -48.28 -4.71
C ASN A 121 6.92 -49.64 -5.44
N THR A 122 5.74 -50.26 -5.43
CA THR A 122 5.48 -51.54 -6.13
C THR A 122 4.84 -51.29 -7.49
N TYR A 123 5.50 -51.74 -8.56
CA TYR A 123 5.03 -51.65 -9.93
C TYR A 123 4.57 -53.00 -10.43
N PHE A 124 3.46 -53.00 -11.14
CA PHE A 124 2.89 -54.19 -11.74
C PHE A 124 2.43 -53.91 -13.16
N SER A 125 2.62 -54.92 -14.00
CA SER A 125 2.06 -54.96 -15.33
C SER A 125 1.40 -56.31 -15.57
N GLY A 126 0.16 -56.29 -16.05
CA GLY A 126 -0.56 -57.48 -16.48
C GLY A 126 -1.39 -57.24 -17.74
N TRP A 127 -1.74 -58.32 -18.44
CA TRP A 127 -2.61 -58.30 -19.62
C TRP A 127 -3.92 -59.03 -19.32
N GLY A 128 -5.07 -58.39 -19.59
CA GLY A 128 -6.39 -59.00 -19.50
C GLY A 128 -7.03 -59.14 -20.88
N GLY A 129 -7.91 -60.13 -21.05
CA GLY A 129 -8.71 -60.29 -22.27
C GLY A 129 -8.22 -61.33 -23.28
N SER A 130 -8.94 -61.42 -24.40
CA SER A 130 -8.67 -62.36 -25.50
C SER A 130 -7.26 -62.17 -26.08
N PRO A 131 -6.49 -63.22 -26.40
CA PRO A 131 -6.91 -64.62 -26.60
C PRO A 131 -6.91 -65.49 -25.33
N ASN A 132 -6.67 -64.94 -24.15
CA ASN A 132 -6.72 -65.72 -22.91
C ASN A 132 -8.09 -66.39 -22.76
N THR A 133 -8.10 -67.62 -22.25
CA THR A 133 -9.34 -68.38 -21.99
C THR A 133 -10.11 -67.83 -20.80
N GLU A 134 -9.47 -67.01 -19.98
CA GLU A 134 -9.99 -66.41 -18.76
C GLU A 134 -9.26 -65.07 -18.50
N GLY A 135 -9.99 -64.11 -17.93
CA GLY A 135 -9.49 -62.79 -17.56
C GLY A 135 -9.88 -61.68 -18.52
N THR A 136 -10.13 -60.50 -17.94
CA THR A 136 -10.51 -59.26 -18.62
C THR A 136 -9.96 -58.08 -17.81
N THR A 137 -9.76 -56.95 -18.46
CA THR A 137 -9.47 -55.68 -17.80
C THR A 137 -10.73 -54.97 -17.31
N ASP A 138 -11.94 -55.48 -17.63
CA ASP A 138 -13.20 -54.87 -17.20
C ASP A 138 -13.29 -54.80 -15.67
N GLY A 139 -13.77 -53.67 -15.16
CA GLY A 139 -14.00 -53.48 -13.73
C GLY A 139 -12.75 -53.15 -12.90
N LEU A 140 -11.56 -53.07 -13.51
CA LEU A 140 -10.37 -52.63 -12.79
C LEU A 140 -10.42 -51.11 -12.50
N THR A 141 -9.98 -50.73 -11.31
CA THR A 141 -9.94 -49.33 -10.87
C THR A 141 -8.81 -48.57 -11.57
N THR A 142 -9.04 -47.32 -11.95
CA THR A 142 -8.00 -46.42 -12.45
C THR A 142 -7.78 -45.25 -11.50
N THR A 143 -6.58 -44.67 -11.50
CA THR A 143 -6.28 -43.48 -10.69
C THR A 143 -6.71 -42.20 -11.41
N PRO A 144 -6.97 -41.11 -10.67
CA PRO A 144 -7.02 -39.77 -11.26
C PRO A 144 -5.74 -39.50 -12.08
N GLY A 145 -5.88 -39.00 -13.31
CA GLY A 145 -4.74 -38.75 -14.20
C GLY A 145 -4.20 -39.98 -14.95
N ALA A 146 -4.89 -41.13 -14.89
CA ALA A 146 -4.56 -42.29 -15.70
C ALA A 146 -4.53 -41.95 -17.21
N VAL A 147 -3.51 -42.47 -17.92
CA VAL A 147 -3.32 -42.29 -19.36
C VAL A 147 -4.55 -42.72 -20.15
N ARG A 148 -5.20 -43.81 -19.70
CA ARG A 148 -6.47 -44.30 -20.24
C ARG A 148 -7.32 -44.86 -19.11
N THR A 149 -8.54 -44.34 -18.99
CA THR A 149 -9.50 -44.68 -17.92
C THR A 149 -10.57 -45.69 -18.34
N VAL A 150 -10.64 -46.02 -19.63
CA VAL A 150 -11.62 -46.96 -20.20
C VAL A 150 -10.92 -48.10 -20.91
N THR A 151 -11.46 -49.29 -20.78
CA THR A 151 -10.98 -50.50 -21.45
C THR A 151 -12.07 -51.10 -22.32
N ASP A 152 -11.68 -51.90 -23.30
CA ASP A 152 -12.57 -52.77 -24.07
C ASP A 152 -12.55 -54.23 -23.57
N GLY A 153 -11.94 -54.46 -22.41
CA GLY A 153 -11.71 -55.76 -21.80
C GLY A 153 -10.44 -56.47 -22.31
N ARG A 154 -9.62 -55.81 -23.14
CA ARG A 154 -8.42 -56.37 -23.79
C ARG A 154 -7.23 -55.42 -23.80
N ASP A 155 -6.79 -55.00 -22.63
CA ASP A 155 -5.66 -54.07 -22.51
C ASP A 155 -4.58 -54.58 -21.54
N PHE A 156 -3.41 -53.92 -21.58
CA PHE A 156 -2.54 -53.91 -20.42
C PHE A 156 -3.18 -53.11 -19.30
N TYR A 157 -2.85 -53.50 -18.09
CA TYR A 157 -3.07 -52.72 -16.89
C TYR A 157 -1.72 -52.48 -16.21
N PHE A 158 -1.37 -51.20 -16.06
CA PHE A 158 -0.18 -50.76 -15.33
C PHE A 158 -0.61 -50.17 -14.00
N LEU A 159 0.05 -50.62 -12.93
CA LEU A 159 -0.26 -50.24 -11.56
C LEU A 159 1.04 -49.89 -10.84
N VAL A 160 1.04 -48.76 -10.13
CA VAL A 160 2.11 -48.33 -9.22
C VAL A 160 1.49 -47.98 -7.89
N ILE A 161 1.91 -48.65 -6.82
CA ILE A 161 1.46 -48.40 -5.46
C ILE A 161 2.62 -47.84 -4.65
N ASP A 162 2.32 -46.84 -3.82
CA ASP A 162 3.28 -46.27 -2.89
C ASP A 162 3.78 -47.31 -1.86
N PRO A 163 4.88 -47.05 -1.12
CA PRO A 163 5.46 -48.04 -0.20
C PRO A 163 4.54 -48.42 0.97
N SER A 164 3.55 -47.57 1.29
CA SER A 164 2.55 -47.85 2.33
C SER A 164 1.50 -48.86 1.87
N TRP A 165 1.36 -49.07 0.56
CA TRP A 165 0.30 -49.85 -0.10
C TRP A 165 -1.11 -49.26 0.04
N GLN A 166 -1.25 -48.03 0.55
CA GLN A 166 -2.53 -47.37 0.76
C GLN A 166 -2.93 -46.47 -0.41
N VAL A 167 -1.99 -46.07 -1.27
CA VAL A 167 -2.24 -45.15 -2.37
C VAL A 167 -1.65 -45.71 -3.67
N ALA A 168 -2.50 -45.94 -4.67
CA ALA A 168 -2.01 -46.10 -6.04
C ALA A 168 -1.59 -44.74 -6.59
N ARG A 169 -0.32 -44.62 -6.96
CA ARG A 169 0.24 -43.47 -7.67
C ARG A 169 -0.16 -43.46 -9.14
N LEU A 170 -0.35 -44.65 -9.71
CA LEU A 170 -0.87 -44.82 -11.07
C LEU A 170 -1.65 -46.13 -11.16
N ALA A 171 -2.80 -46.10 -11.80
CA ALA A 171 -3.50 -47.29 -12.28
C ALA A 171 -4.16 -46.94 -13.62
N THR A 172 -3.71 -47.53 -14.72
CA THR A 172 -4.13 -47.16 -16.08
C THR A 172 -4.18 -48.34 -17.02
N TYR A 173 -5.06 -48.25 -18.02
CA TYR A 173 -5.05 -49.15 -19.17
C TYR A 173 -4.02 -48.72 -20.22
N TYR A 174 -3.56 -49.65 -21.05
CA TYR A 174 -2.73 -49.37 -22.22
C TYR A 174 -2.92 -50.44 -23.31
N GLY A 175 -3.26 -50.03 -24.53
CA GLY A 175 -3.60 -50.95 -25.62
C GLY A 175 -4.53 -50.29 -26.63
N SER A 176 -5.00 -51.05 -27.61
CA SER A 176 -6.03 -50.66 -28.57
C SER A 176 -7.16 -51.70 -28.64
N ALA A 177 -8.15 -51.48 -29.50
CA ALA A 177 -9.27 -52.41 -29.67
C ALA A 177 -8.95 -53.65 -30.55
N ASP A 178 -7.72 -53.75 -31.08
CA ASP A 178 -7.31 -54.87 -31.90
C ASP A 178 -6.95 -56.10 -31.06
N ARG A 179 -6.73 -57.24 -31.71
CA ARG A 179 -6.33 -58.49 -31.03
C ARG A 179 -4.84 -58.48 -30.65
N GLU A 180 -4.47 -57.55 -29.78
CA GLU A 180 -3.14 -57.50 -29.18
C GLU A 180 -3.01 -58.55 -28.07
N HIS A 181 -1.79 -59.02 -27.84
CA HIS A 181 -1.47 -59.92 -26.72
C HIS A 181 0.04 -60.01 -26.51
N VAL A 182 0.43 -60.66 -25.42
CA VAL A 182 1.82 -61.00 -25.10
C VAL A 182 2.05 -62.50 -25.25
N ASP A 183 3.04 -62.89 -26.05
CA ASP A 183 3.44 -64.29 -26.27
C ASP A 183 4.56 -64.72 -25.32
N GLY A 184 4.42 -64.42 -24.02
CA GLY A 184 5.50 -64.66 -23.03
C GLY A 184 6.79 -63.88 -23.31
N GLY A 185 6.69 -62.78 -24.06
CA GLY A 185 7.79 -61.86 -24.35
C GLY A 185 8.22 -61.04 -23.13
N THR A 186 9.38 -60.38 -23.24
CA THR A 186 10.07 -59.74 -22.11
C THR A 186 9.43 -58.41 -21.69
N SER A 187 8.41 -58.48 -20.86
CA SER A 187 7.93 -57.35 -20.06
C SER A 187 8.83 -57.20 -18.84
N ARG A 188 9.42 -56.03 -18.64
CA ARG A 188 10.33 -55.79 -17.50
C ARG A 188 10.28 -54.32 -17.09
N PHE A 189 10.50 -54.07 -15.82
CA PHE A 189 10.83 -52.73 -15.35
C PHE A 189 12.35 -52.62 -15.16
N ASP A 190 12.89 -51.40 -15.25
CA ASP A 190 14.18 -51.11 -14.63
C ASP A 190 14.00 -50.49 -13.25
N ALA A 191 15.06 -50.46 -12.44
CA ALA A 191 15.00 -49.97 -11.06
C ALA A 191 14.50 -48.51 -10.91
N ARG A 192 14.49 -47.73 -12.00
CA ARG A 192 13.99 -46.34 -12.03
C ARG A 192 12.50 -46.25 -12.38
N GLY A 193 11.80 -47.39 -12.45
CA GLY A 193 10.36 -47.43 -12.73
C GLY A 193 9.99 -47.33 -14.21
N ARG A 194 10.96 -47.44 -15.14
CA ARG A 194 10.66 -47.45 -16.57
C ARG A 194 10.20 -48.83 -17.01
N ILE A 195 9.09 -48.88 -17.73
CA ILE A 195 8.52 -50.12 -18.28
C ILE A 195 9.05 -50.37 -19.68
N PHE A 196 9.44 -51.61 -19.98
CA PHE A 196 9.76 -52.11 -21.31
C PHE A 196 8.78 -53.24 -21.65
N GLN A 197 7.98 -53.05 -22.71
CA GLN A 197 6.96 -54.01 -23.15
C GLN A 197 7.25 -54.46 -24.58
N GLY A 198 7.26 -55.78 -24.81
CA GLY A 198 7.25 -56.38 -26.13
C GLY A 198 5.89 -57.01 -26.41
N VAL A 199 5.15 -56.48 -27.37
CA VAL A 199 3.72 -56.78 -27.58
C VAL A 199 3.48 -57.26 -29.00
N CYS A 200 2.74 -58.36 -29.15
CA CYS A 200 2.20 -58.78 -30.44
C CYS A 200 1.00 -57.89 -30.75
N ALA A 201 1.21 -56.86 -31.58
CA ALA A 201 0.25 -55.78 -31.81
C ALA A 201 -0.15 -55.65 -33.28
N GLY A 202 -1.18 -54.84 -33.56
CA GLY A 202 -1.62 -54.56 -34.94
C GLY A 202 -2.15 -55.78 -35.68
N CYS A 203 -2.60 -56.81 -34.97
CA CYS A 203 -3.15 -58.02 -35.57
C CYS A 203 -4.29 -57.72 -36.55
N GLY A 204 -4.30 -58.39 -37.70
CA GLY A 204 -5.17 -58.03 -38.82
C GLY A 204 -4.67 -56.86 -39.69
N GLY A 205 -3.41 -56.45 -39.53
CA GLY A 205 -2.79 -55.38 -40.33
C GLY A 205 -3.13 -53.97 -39.83
N SER A 206 -3.60 -53.85 -38.60
CA SER A 206 -3.96 -52.57 -37.99
C SER A 206 -2.73 -51.82 -37.47
N SER A 207 -2.86 -50.49 -37.36
CA SER A 207 -1.87 -49.58 -36.77
C SER A 207 -2.45 -48.81 -35.57
N ALA A 208 -3.47 -49.36 -34.89
CA ALA A 208 -4.17 -48.67 -33.80
C ALA A 208 -3.46 -48.75 -32.44
N TYR A 209 -2.43 -49.58 -32.30
CA TYR A 209 -1.66 -49.69 -31.07
C TYR A 209 -1.07 -48.32 -30.67
N PRO A 210 -1.22 -47.86 -29.41
CA PRO A 210 -0.84 -46.51 -29.02
C PRO A 210 0.67 -46.24 -29.21
N THR A 211 0.99 -45.12 -29.85
CA THR A 211 2.36 -44.63 -30.05
C THR A 211 2.49 -43.17 -29.63
N TYR A 212 3.43 -42.89 -28.73
CA TYR A 212 3.76 -41.54 -28.26
C TYR A 212 5.24 -41.48 -27.83
N PRO A 213 5.95 -40.36 -28.02
CA PRO A 213 5.56 -39.16 -28.78
C PRO A 213 5.53 -39.43 -30.29
N SER A 214 5.23 -38.42 -31.11
CA SER A 214 5.14 -38.56 -32.57
C SER A 214 6.45 -38.99 -33.26
N ASN A 215 7.57 -39.05 -32.53
CA ASN A 215 8.91 -39.42 -33.00
C ASN A 215 9.28 -40.89 -32.77
N VAL A 216 8.29 -41.78 -32.57
CA VAL A 216 8.55 -43.23 -32.53
C VAL A 216 9.21 -43.74 -33.82
N TYR A 217 9.94 -44.86 -33.72
CA TYR A 217 10.62 -45.48 -34.88
C TYR A 217 9.66 -45.79 -36.04
N SER A 218 8.45 -46.28 -35.73
CA SER A 218 7.34 -46.40 -36.68
C SER A 218 6.02 -46.39 -35.92
N SER A 219 5.06 -45.61 -36.37
CA SER A 219 3.66 -45.65 -35.92
C SER A 219 2.76 -46.52 -36.80
N THR A 220 3.35 -47.18 -37.81
CA THR A 220 2.60 -47.98 -38.79
C THR A 220 3.02 -49.43 -38.74
N ASN A 221 2.04 -50.32 -38.86
CA ASN A 221 2.26 -51.73 -39.03
C ASN A 221 2.51 -52.06 -40.51
N GLY A 222 3.73 -52.48 -40.84
CA GLY A 222 4.11 -52.93 -42.19
C GLY A 222 3.74 -54.39 -42.52
N SER A 223 3.11 -55.12 -41.59
CA SER A 223 2.66 -56.51 -41.75
C SER A 223 1.19 -56.56 -42.17
N SER A 224 0.80 -57.58 -42.94
CA SER A 224 -0.62 -57.86 -43.24
C SER A 224 -1.35 -58.55 -42.08
N ASN A 225 -0.64 -58.86 -40.99
CA ASN A 225 -1.18 -59.45 -39.76
C ASN A 225 -0.55 -58.73 -38.56
N CYS A 226 -0.30 -59.42 -37.45
CA CYS A 226 0.38 -58.87 -36.28
C CYS A 226 1.83 -58.46 -36.60
N ASN A 227 2.38 -57.60 -35.75
CA ASN A 227 3.78 -57.17 -35.74
C ASN A 227 4.24 -56.90 -34.31
N LEU A 228 5.54 -56.80 -34.08
CA LEU A 228 6.09 -56.51 -32.75
C LEU A 228 6.04 -55.00 -32.48
N ALA A 229 5.26 -54.60 -31.48
CA ALA A 229 5.37 -53.28 -30.87
C ALA A 229 6.31 -53.35 -29.67
N VAL A 230 7.24 -52.39 -29.59
CA VAL A 230 8.10 -52.21 -28.42
C VAL A 230 7.76 -50.87 -27.80
N THR A 231 7.24 -50.92 -26.58
CA THR A 231 6.84 -49.72 -25.83
C THR A 231 7.78 -49.53 -24.66
N VAL A 232 8.33 -48.32 -24.54
CA VAL A 232 9.05 -47.89 -23.35
C VAL A 232 8.26 -46.76 -22.72
N ILE A 233 7.88 -46.91 -21.45
CA ILE A 233 7.13 -45.90 -20.71
C ILE A 233 7.95 -45.53 -19.49
N ASP A 234 8.38 -44.27 -19.42
CA ASP A 234 8.87 -43.70 -18.18
C ASP A 234 7.67 -43.15 -17.40
N LEU A 235 7.40 -43.75 -16.24
CA LEU A 235 6.28 -43.34 -15.41
C LEU A 235 6.59 -42.10 -14.56
N ASP A 236 7.87 -41.73 -14.44
CA ASP A 236 8.31 -40.48 -13.82
C ASP A 236 7.81 -40.28 -12.38
N ILE A 237 7.61 -41.37 -11.64
CA ILE A 237 7.00 -41.38 -10.30
C ILE A 237 7.98 -40.97 -9.19
N GLN A 238 9.28 -41.13 -9.43
CA GLN A 238 10.35 -41.04 -8.42
C GLN A 238 11.17 -39.74 -8.51
N ASN A 239 10.96 -38.93 -9.54
CA ASN A 239 11.78 -37.75 -9.75
C ASN A 239 11.31 -36.63 -8.84
N ALA A 240 12.26 -36.04 -8.10
CA ALA A 240 12.13 -34.73 -7.51
C ALA A 240 11.62 -33.75 -8.57
N ARG A 241 10.69 -32.88 -8.17
CA ARG A 241 10.17 -31.80 -9.01
C ARG A 241 10.09 -30.53 -8.21
N LEU A 242 10.90 -29.55 -8.57
CA LEU A 242 10.86 -28.24 -7.95
C LEU A 242 9.80 -27.36 -8.58
N ASP A 243 8.99 -26.76 -7.73
CA ASP A 243 8.04 -25.71 -8.10
C ASP A 243 8.08 -24.63 -7.02
N LEU A 244 8.89 -23.60 -7.28
CA LEU A 244 9.23 -22.54 -6.34
C LEU A 244 9.00 -21.18 -6.99
N ALA A 245 8.42 -20.25 -6.25
CA ALA A 245 8.25 -18.86 -6.70
C ALA A 245 8.44 -17.86 -5.56
N PRO A 246 9.11 -16.72 -5.77
CA PRO A 246 9.20 -15.66 -4.79
C PRO A 246 7.86 -14.89 -4.73
N VAL A 247 7.46 -14.51 -3.52
CA VAL A 247 6.23 -13.75 -3.27
C VAL A 247 6.51 -12.61 -2.28
N PRO A 248 6.48 -11.34 -2.70
CA PRO A 248 6.48 -10.89 -4.10
C PRO A 248 7.83 -11.17 -4.78
N ASP A 249 7.84 -11.15 -6.11
CA ASP A 249 9.03 -11.22 -6.97
C ASP A 249 9.75 -9.86 -7.11
N GLU A 250 9.09 -8.76 -6.74
CA GLU A 250 9.66 -7.41 -6.68
C GLU A 250 9.28 -6.69 -5.37
N PHE A 251 10.24 -6.03 -4.70
CA PHE A 251 9.99 -5.21 -3.52
C PHE A 251 11.06 -4.13 -3.29
N CYS A 252 10.75 -3.13 -2.46
CA CYS A 252 11.70 -2.08 -2.05
C CYS A 252 12.21 -2.30 -0.62
N LEU A 253 13.46 -1.92 -0.35
CA LEU A 253 14.01 -1.98 1.02
C LEU A 253 13.26 -1.04 1.98
N PRO A 254 13.04 -1.41 3.26
CA PRO A 254 13.45 -2.65 3.94
C PRO A 254 12.41 -3.80 3.83
N GLY A 255 11.67 -3.89 2.73
CA GLY A 255 10.72 -4.98 2.46
C GLY A 255 11.38 -6.36 2.41
N SER A 256 10.54 -7.38 2.27
CA SER A 256 10.97 -8.79 2.25
C SER A 256 10.09 -9.62 1.33
N PHE A 257 10.56 -10.80 0.96
CA PHE A 257 9.83 -11.81 0.21
C PHE A 257 9.76 -13.13 0.99
N VAL A 258 8.91 -14.05 0.53
CA VAL A 258 8.91 -15.45 0.93
C VAL A 258 9.01 -16.33 -0.32
N VAL A 259 9.52 -17.56 -0.17
CA VAL A 259 9.50 -18.55 -1.26
C VAL A 259 8.28 -19.44 -1.07
N ALA A 260 7.33 -19.37 -2.01
CA ALA A 260 6.24 -20.32 -2.09
C ALA A 260 6.75 -21.64 -2.68
N ASP A 261 6.32 -22.76 -2.10
CA ASP A 261 6.82 -24.10 -2.45
C ASP A 261 5.67 -25.09 -2.67
N SER A 262 5.58 -25.60 -3.90
CA SER A 262 4.68 -26.68 -4.34
C SER A 262 5.45 -27.88 -4.90
N SER A 263 6.73 -28.01 -4.54
CA SER A 263 7.61 -29.07 -4.98
C SER A 263 7.11 -30.45 -4.55
N ILE A 264 7.39 -31.46 -5.37
CA ILE A 264 6.97 -32.85 -5.16
C ILE A 264 8.23 -33.71 -5.04
N ASN A 265 8.23 -34.66 -4.10
CA ASN A 265 9.35 -35.57 -3.86
C ASN A 265 10.67 -34.83 -3.59
N VAL A 266 10.65 -33.77 -2.76
CA VAL A 266 11.85 -33.03 -2.33
C VAL A 266 11.87 -32.94 -0.81
N GLN A 267 13.01 -33.21 -0.18
CA GLN A 267 13.17 -33.06 1.28
C GLN A 267 14.35 -32.18 1.68
N SER A 268 15.23 -31.82 0.75
CA SER A 268 16.33 -30.90 1.01
C SER A 268 16.57 -29.97 -0.17
N TYR A 269 17.06 -28.77 0.14
CA TYR A 269 17.28 -27.70 -0.82
C TYR A 269 18.68 -27.13 -0.64
N THR A 270 19.35 -26.83 -1.74
CA THR A 270 20.54 -25.96 -1.78
C THR A 270 20.18 -24.74 -2.62
N VAL A 271 20.24 -23.56 -2.02
CA VAL A 271 19.84 -22.29 -2.64
C VAL A 271 21.05 -21.40 -2.78
N ASP A 272 21.39 -21.02 -4.01
CA ASP A 272 22.29 -19.92 -4.33
C ASP A 272 21.43 -18.66 -4.53
N TRP A 273 21.59 -17.70 -3.63
CA TRP A 273 20.81 -16.46 -3.63
C TRP A 273 21.28 -15.43 -4.66
N GLY A 274 22.30 -15.73 -5.46
CA GLY A 274 22.75 -14.83 -6.53
C GLY A 274 23.51 -13.59 -6.05
N ASP A 275 23.69 -13.41 -4.73
CA ASP A 275 24.55 -12.39 -4.12
C ASP A 275 25.90 -12.94 -3.63
N GLY A 276 26.19 -14.21 -3.96
CA GLY A 276 27.35 -14.97 -3.50
C GLY A 276 27.08 -15.85 -2.28
N SER A 277 25.89 -15.77 -1.66
CA SER A 277 25.48 -16.63 -0.55
C SER A 277 24.84 -17.92 -1.04
N VAL A 278 25.34 -19.06 -0.57
CA VAL A 278 24.75 -20.38 -0.81
C VAL A 278 24.38 -21.02 0.52
N LEU A 279 23.12 -21.42 0.69
CA LEU A 279 22.58 -21.98 1.93
C LEU A 279 21.87 -23.32 1.66
N ALA A 280 21.90 -24.21 2.65
CA ALA A 280 21.22 -25.51 2.60
C ALA A 280 20.06 -25.56 3.61
N TYR A 281 18.95 -26.17 3.21
CA TYR A 281 17.73 -26.29 3.99
C TYR A 281 17.20 -27.73 3.98
N ILE A 282 16.52 -28.13 5.07
CA ILE A 282 15.85 -29.42 5.20
C ILE A 282 14.37 -29.16 5.45
N GLY A 283 13.50 -29.84 4.70
CA GLY A 283 12.05 -29.70 4.79
C GLY A 283 11.51 -28.50 4.02
N SER A 284 11.92 -27.28 4.37
CA SER A 284 11.48 -26.06 3.66
C SER A 284 12.55 -24.97 3.63
N ILE A 285 12.48 -24.09 2.63
CA ILE A 285 13.39 -22.95 2.47
C ILE A 285 13.08 -21.91 3.55
N GLY A 286 14.12 -21.51 4.30
CA GLY A 286 14.02 -20.51 5.37
C GLY A 286 13.97 -19.07 4.83
N GLN A 287 13.81 -18.11 5.75
CA GLN A 287 13.82 -16.69 5.39
C GLN A 287 15.19 -16.24 4.87
N TYR A 288 15.18 -15.31 3.91
CA TYR A 288 16.37 -14.65 3.36
C TYR A 288 16.13 -13.15 3.21
N GLN A 289 17.18 -12.34 3.31
CA GLN A 289 17.08 -10.88 3.23
C GLN A 289 18.22 -10.30 2.39
N TYR A 290 17.85 -9.54 1.36
CA TYR A 290 18.78 -8.68 0.64
C TYR A 290 18.89 -7.32 1.34
N THR A 291 20.11 -6.77 1.37
CA THR A 291 20.39 -5.44 1.97
C THR A 291 20.88 -4.42 0.95
N ILE A 292 21.18 -4.87 -0.26
CA ILE A 292 21.67 -4.05 -1.36
C ILE A 292 20.62 -4.13 -2.48
N PRO A 293 20.24 -3.01 -3.11
CA PRO A 293 19.37 -3.05 -4.28
C PRO A 293 20.03 -3.74 -5.47
N GLY A 294 19.24 -4.49 -6.22
CA GLY A 294 19.71 -5.23 -7.38
C GLY A 294 18.72 -6.28 -7.86
N THR A 295 19.04 -6.86 -9.02
CA THR A 295 18.33 -7.99 -9.58
C THR A 295 19.11 -9.26 -9.25
N TYR A 296 18.48 -10.21 -8.57
CA TYR A 296 19.11 -11.44 -8.11
C TYR A 296 18.52 -12.65 -8.82
N PHE A 297 19.37 -13.44 -9.47
CA PHE A 297 19.00 -14.74 -10.04
C PHE A 297 19.26 -15.83 -9.01
N VAL A 298 18.18 -16.34 -8.42
CA VAL A 298 18.25 -17.38 -7.39
C VAL A 298 18.21 -18.75 -8.07
N ASN A 299 19.20 -19.59 -7.81
CA ASN A 299 19.25 -20.97 -8.30
C ASN A 299 18.99 -21.92 -7.14
N VAL A 300 18.08 -22.88 -7.34
CA VAL A 300 17.72 -23.86 -6.31
C VAL A 300 17.92 -25.27 -6.85
N ILE A 301 18.61 -26.10 -6.07
CA ILE A 301 18.70 -27.55 -6.26
C ILE A 301 17.86 -28.20 -5.16
N GLY A 302 16.89 -29.02 -5.55
CA GLY A 302 16.03 -29.77 -4.66
C GLY A 302 16.35 -31.25 -4.80
N GLN A 303 16.51 -31.96 -3.67
CA GLN A 303 16.85 -33.37 -3.65
C GLN A 303 15.79 -34.19 -2.91
N ASP A 304 15.38 -35.29 -3.53
CA ASP A 304 14.76 -36.42 -2.87
C ASP A 304 15.86 -37.24 -2.17
N THR A 305 15.86 -37.21 -0.84
CA THR A 305 16.89 -37.92 -0.05
C THR A 305 16.64 -39.42 0.08
N VAL A 306 15.46 -39.89 -0.32
CA VAL A 306 15.06 -41.31 -0.31
C VAL A 306 15.40 -41.95 -1.65
N CYS A 307 15.00 -41.31 -2.74
CA CYS A 307 15.17 -41.80 -4.11
C CYS A 307 16.49 -41.35 -4.77
N ASP A 308 17.25 -40.48 -4.12
CA ASP A 308 18.47 -39.83 -4.63
C ASP A 308 18.28 -39.19 -6.02
N THR A 309 17.09 -38.61 -6.24
CA THR A 309 16.77 -37.82 -7.42
C THR A 309 16.85 -36.34 -7.08
N TRP A 310 17.10 -35.49 -8.08
CA TRP A 310 17.15 -34.04 -7.88
C TRP A 310 16.55 -33.31 -9.07
N ASP A 311 16.09 -32.10 -8.79
CA ASP A 311 15.64 -31.14 -9.79
C ASP A 311 16.22 -29.77 -9.49
N THR A 312 16.27 -28.93 -10.53
CA THR A 312 16.80 -27.58 -10.44
C THR A 312 15.79 -26.59 -10.98
N THR A 313 15.55 -25.51 -10.24
CA THR A 313 14.77 -24.39 -10.73
C THR A 313 15.50 -23.08 -10.44
N ALA A 314 15.09 -22.03 -11.13
CA ALA A 314 15.59 -20.69 -10.88
C ALA A 314 14.44 -19.68 -10.97
N PHE A 315 14.54 -18.63 -10.17
CA PHE A 315 13.64 -17.50 -10.21
C PHE A 315 14.40 -16.19 -9.97
N GLU A 316 13.79 -15.08 -10.38
CA GLU A 316 14.37 -13.75 -10.27
C GLU A 316 13.71 -12.99 -9.11
N ILE A 317 14.52 -12.23 -8.36
CA ILE A 317 14.05 -11.30 -7.34
C ILE A 317 14.58 -9.91 -7.66
N GLN A 318 13.67 -8.95 -7.80
CA GLN A 318 14.00 -7.54 -7.98
C GLN A 318 13.92 -6.79 -6.64
N VAL A 319 15.08 -6.29 -6.18
CA VAL A 319 15.20 -5.51 -4.94
C VAL A 319 15.47 -4.06 -5.29
N ASN A 320 14.48 -3.21 -5.09
CA ASN A 320 14.58 -1.79 -5.36
C ASN A 320 15.13 -1.03 -4.14
N PRO A 321 15.82 0.11 -4.34
CA PRO A 321 16.23 0.99 -3.26
C PRO A 321 15.07 1.39 -2.35
N ALA A 322 15.39 1.75 -1.11
CA ALA A 322 14.42 2.42 -0.26
C ALA A 322 14.01 3.76 -0.88
N PHE A 323 12.80 4.22 -0.60
CA PHE A 323 12.32 5.53 -1.04
C PHE A 323 13.34 6.63 -0.69
N ASP A 324 13.87 7.31 -1.71
CA ASP A 324 14.71 8.49 -1.54
C ASP A 324 13.84 9.74 -1.49
N SER A 325 13.90 10.46 -0.37
CA SER A 325 13.18 11.72 -0.19
C SER A 325 13.73 12.78 -1.13
N VAL A 326 12.91 13.79 -1.43
CA VAL A 326 13.36 14.97 -2.18
C VAL A 326 13.49 16.19 -1.27
N TRP A 327 14.30 17.15 -1.73
CA TRP A 327 14.37 18.52 -1.23
C TRP A 327 13.76 19.47 -2.25
N ILE A 328 13.10 20.53 -1.78
CA ILE A 328 12.54 21.57 -2.64
C ILE A 328 13.34 22.86 -2.46
N ASP A 329 13.89 23.38 -3.55
CA ASP A 329 14.47 24.71 -3.60
C ASP A 329 13.43 25.72 -4.09
N TYR A 330 13.32 26.84 -3.36
CA TYR A 330 12.48 27.98 -3.72
C TYR A 330 13.33 29.16 -4.17
N ASP A 331 12.91 29.80 -5.26
CA ASP A 331 13.50 31.04 -5.76
C ASP A 331 12.37 32.04 -6.06
N TYR A 332 12.28 33.07 -5.23
CA TYR A 332 11.33 34.18 -5.38
C TYR A 332 11.83 35.43 -4.66
N ASP A 333 11.37 36.59 -5.13
CA ASP A 333 11.57 37.87 -4.47
C ASP A 333 10.28 38.27 -3.74
N PHE A 334 10.36 38.44 -2.41
CA PHE A 334 9.23 38.86 -1.56
C PHE A 334 8.57 40.16 -2.05
N CYS A 335 9.37 41.07 -2.64
CA CYS A 335 8.96 42.40 -3.08
C CYS A 335 8.49 42.44 -4.54
N ASP A 336 8.53 41.33 -5.28
CA ASP A 336 8.15 41.29 -6.69
C ASP A 336 6.64 41.51 -6.88
N PRO A 337 6.22 42.64 -7.51
CA PRO A 337 4.81 42.90 -7.76
C PRO A 337 4.18 41.93 -8.77
N SER A 338 5.00 41.27 -9.59
CA SER A 338 4.58 40.24 -10.55
C SER A 338 4.42 38.86 -9.92
N ARG A 339 4.84 38.68 -8.65
CA ARG A 339 4.72 37.45 -7.85
C ARG A 339 5.26 36.21 -8.59
N LEU A 340 6.39 36.39 -9.27
CA LEU A 340 7.06 35.29 -9.95
C LEU A 340 7.69 34.37 -8.91
N PHE A 341 7.31 33.10 -8.95
CA PHE A 341 7.81 32.06 -8.06
C PHE A 341 8.36 30.91 -8.88
N LYS A 342 9.52 30.39 -8.47
CA LYS A 342 10.12 29.18 -9.01
C LYS A 342 10.33 28.17 -7.91
N ALA A 343 10.01 26.91 -8.21
CA ALA A 343 10.40 25.77 -7.40
C ALA A 343 11.13 24.74 -8.26
N SER A 344 12.10 24.07 -7.65
CA SER A 344 12.78 22.92 -8.25
C SER A 344 13.01 21.82 -7.23
N VAL A 345 12.79 20.58 -7.64
CA VAL A 345 13.06 19.38 -6.85
C VAL A 345 14.51 18.95 -7.03
N ARG A 346 15.18 18.63 -5.93
CA ARG A 346 16.46 17.91 -5.91
C ARG A 346 16.33 16.62 -5.13
N HIS A 347 16.86 15.54 -5.67
CA HIS A 347 16.95 14.27 -4.95
C HIS A 347 18.06 14.33 -3.90
N VAL A 348 17.84 13.68 -2.75
CA VAL A 348 18.82 13.67 -1.65
C VAL A 348 20.02 12.77 -1.98
N SER A 349 19.81 11.70 -2.76
CA SER A 349 20.88 10.89 -3.31
C SER A 349 21.11 11.17 -4.81
N ASP A 350 22.39 11.22 -5.21
CA ASP A 350 22.83 11.21 -6.63
C ASP A 350 22.76 9.79 -7.23
N SER A 351 21.91 8.93 -6.67
CA SER A 351 21.87 7.53 -7.09
C SER A 351 21.16 7.45 -8.44
N SER A 352 21.93 7.13 -9.48
CA SER A 352 21.43 6.80 -10.82
C SER A 352 20.58 5.52 -10.86
N LEU A 353 20.23 4.96 -9.70
CA LEU A 353 19.29 3.86 -9.53
C LEU A 353 17.88 4.46 -9.56
N ALA A 354 17.50 4.91 -10.76
CA ALA A 354 16.28 5.65 -11.03
C ALA A 354 15.03 4.91 -10.52
N THR A 355 14.43 5.41 -9.45
CA THR A 355 13.02 5.17 -9.15
C THR A 355 12.19 6.08 -10.05
N ASN A 356 11.12 5.53 -10.63
CA ASN A 356 10.19 6.30 -11.43
C ASN A 356 9.36 7.17 -10.48
N TYR A 357 9.76 8.43 -10.34
CA TYR A 357 8.98 9.41 -9.58
C TYR A 357 7.93 10.07 -10.47
N VAL A 358 6.73 10.18 -9.94
CA VAL A 358 5.71 11.11 -10.41
C VAL A 358 5.68 12.28 -9.42
N LEU A 359 5.86 13.49 -9.96
CA LEU A 359 5.84 14.73 -9.20
C LEU A 359 4.56 15.47 -9.51
N ASP A 360 3.69 15.66 -8.53
CA ASP A 360 2.45 16.40 -8.67
C ASP A 360 2.50 17.67 -7.82
N TRP A 361 2.89 18.77 -8.45
CA TRP A 361 2.79 20.09 -7.83
C TRP A 361 1.33 20.53 -7.77
N ASN A 362 0.92 21.13 -6.66
CA ASN A 362 -0.30 21.94 -6.58
C ASN A 362 0.09 23.34 -6.11
N LEU A 363 0.11 24.28 -7.05
CA LEU A 363 0.47 25.66 -6.82
C LEU A 363 -0.79 26.51 -6.98
N ALA A 364 -1.40 26.84 -5.84
CA ALA A 364 -2.60 27.67 -5.77
C ALA A 364 -3.75 27.19 -6.71
N GLY A 365 -3.96 25.87 -6.80
CA GLY A 365 -5.04 25.26 -7.57
C GLY A 365 -4.68 24.83 -9.00
N ALA A 366 -3.47 25.13 -9.48
CA ALA A 366 -2.93 24.60 -10.73
C ALA A 366 -1.97 23.43 -10.48
N THR A 367 -1.99 22.41 -11.36
CA THR A 367 -1.16 21.21 -11.23
C THR A 367 -0.06 21.12 -12.27
N PHE A 368 1.13 20.63 -11.87
CA PHE A 368 2.29 20.48 -12.75
C PHE A 368 3.03 19.16 -12.49
N GLY A 369 3.54 18.54 -13.56
CA GLY A 369 4.14 17.21 -13.57
C GLY A 369 5.68 17.17 -13.70
N THR A 370 6.37 18.28 -13.40
CA THR A 370 7.76 18.50 -13.83
C THR A 370 8.72 18.70 -12.66
N ASN A 371 10.02 18.40 -12.84
CA ASN A 371 11.06 18.60 -11.81
C ASN A 371 11.25 20.06 -11.39
N SER A 372 10.88 21.01 -12.25
CA SER A 372 10.84 22.44 -11.92
C SER A 372 9.60 23.08 -12.51
N VAL A 373 9.13 24.11 -11.83
CA VAL A 373 7.94 24.87 -12.16
C VAL A 373 8.18 26.35 -11.90
N GLN A 374 7.70 27.19 -12.81
CA GLN A 374 7.71 28.65 -12.70
C GLN A 374 6.31 29.17 -12.96
N VAL A 375 5.72 29.86 -11.98
CA VAL A 375 4.35 30.36 -12.03
C VAL A 375 4.23 31.74 -11.38
N THR A 376 3.15 32.45 -11.70
CA THR A 376 2.71 33.63 -10.98
C THR A 376 1.68 33.25 -9.93
N LEU A 377 1.95 33.53 -8.67
CA LEU A 377 1.02 33.19 -7.58
C LEU A 377 -0.12 34.22 -7.45
N PRO A 378 -1.36 33.79 -7.09
CA PRO A 378 -2.55 34.62 -7.26
C PRO A 378 -2.71 35.74 -6.23
N THR A 379 -2.24 35.56 -4.99
CA THR A 379 -2.47 36.55 -3.92
C THR A 379 -1.19 37.28 -3.53
N SER A 380 -1.31 38.59 -3.28
CA SER A 380 -0.36 39.31 -2.42
C SER A 380 -0.55 38.81 -0.98
N GLY A 381 0.52 38.41 -0.29
CA GLY A 381 0.45 37.71 0.99
C GLY A 381 0.73 36.21 0.85
N ALA A 382 0.11 35.40 1.70
CA ALA A 382 0.38 33.96 1.81
C ALA A 382 -0.27 33.14 0.68
N ASN A 383 0.54 32.31 0.03
CA ASN A 383 0.15 31.35 -1.00
C ASN A 383 0.57 29.95 -0.54
N ARG A 384 -0.38 29.05 -0.37
CA ARG A 384 -0.09 27.64 -0.04
C ARG A 384 0.37 26.90 -1.29
N ILE A 385 1.45 26.14 -1.14
CA ILE A 385 1.98 25.25 -2.17
C ILE A 385 2.06 23.83 -1.62
N THR A 386 1.78 22.84 -2.45
CA THR A 386 2.04 21.44 -2.11
C THR A 386 2.73 20.71 -3.25
N LEU A 387 3.49 19.67 -2.91
CA LEU A 387 4.09 18.74 -3.84
C LEU A 387 3.82 17.33 -3.32
N ASP A 388 3.17 16.52 -4.13
CA ASP A 388 3.07 15.08 -3.93
C ASP A 388 4.15 14.38 -4.75
N VAL A 389 5.00 13.61 -4.08
CA VAL A 389 6.04 12.79 -4.70
C VAL A 389 5.64 11.34 -4.57
N ILE A 390 5.43 10.67 -5.69
CA ILE A 390 5.02 9.26 -5.73
C ILE A 390 6.13 8.46 -6.37
N ASP A 391 6.68 7.49 -5.63
CA ASP A 391 7.52 6.44 -6.17
C ASP A 391 6.62 5.31 -6.69
N THR A 392 6.55 5.15 -8.02
CA THR A 392 5.68 4.15 -8.62
C THR A 392 6.19 2.73 -8.46
N ASN A 393 7.48 2.54 -8.18
CA ASN A 393 8.09 1.22 -8.01
C ASN A 393 7.83 0.71 -6.59
N CYS A 394 7.93 1.59 -5.59
CA CYS A 394 7.69 1.24 -4.19
C CYS A 394 6.25 1.49 -3.72
N ASN A 395 5.42 2.09 -4.57
CA ASN A 395 4.08 2.56 -4.24
C ASN A 395 4.05 3.39 -2.95
N PHE A 396 5.08 4.24 -2.78
CA PHE A 396 5.23 5.12 -1.62
C PHE A 396 4.99 6.56 -2.06
N SER A 397 4.29 7.33 -1.24
CA SER A 397 4.01 8.75 -1.50
C SER A 397 4.43 9.64 -0.33
N GLN A 398 5.05 10.77 -0.63
CA GLN A 398 5.38 11.81 0.34
C GLN A 398 4.75 13.14 -0.08
N ASN A 399 4.03 13.78 0.83
CA ASN A 399 3.48 15.11 0.61
C ASN A 399 4.35 16.18 1.29
N PHE A 400 4.67 17.23 0.55
CA PHE A 400 5.27 18.45 1.04
C PHE A 400 4.23 19.56 1.01
N THR A 401 4.15 20.36 2.06
CA THR A 401 3.30 21.55 2.13
C THR A 401 4.13 22.72 2.64
N ASP A 402 4.11 23.84 1.93
CA ASP A 402 4.74 25.08 2.36
C ASP A 402 3.86 26.31 2.04
N THR A 403 4.24 27.49 2.55
CA THR A 403 3.55 28.76 2.35
C THR A 403 4.52 29.83 1.88
N ILE A 404 4.37 30.25 0.62
CA ILE A 404 5.16 31.33 0.02
C ILE A 404 4.44 32.65 0.27
N VAL A 405 5.14 33.62 0.85
CA VAL A 405 4.54 34.91 1.22
C VAL A 405 5.13 36.00 0.32
N PHE A 406 4.27 36.72 -0.38
CA PHE A 406 4.63 37.98 -1.05
C PHE A 406 4.17 39.18 -0.23
N ARG A 407 4.78 40.34 -0.50
CA ARG A 407 4.36 41.62 0.07
C ARG A 407 2.84 41.82 -0.05
N PRO A 408 2.11 42.05 1.06
CA PRO A 408 0.69 42.40 1.03
C PRO A 408 0.44 43.73 0.29
N SER A 409 -0.75 43.92 -0.26
CA SER A 409 -1.13 45.23 -0.82
C SER A 409 -1.09 46.29 0.28
N PRO A 410 -0.44 47.46 0.08
CA PRO A 410 -0.38 48.51 1.09
C PRO A 410 -1.76 49.07 1.42
N PHE A 411 -1.99 49.37 2.69
CA PHE A 411 -3.20 50.05 3.16
C PHE A 411 -2.83 51.08 4.22
N LEU A 412 -3.36 52.30 4.06
CA LEU A 412 -3.23 53.42 4.98
C LEU A 412 -4.59 54.07 5.22
N ALA A 413 -4.85 54.47 6.46
CA ALA A 413 -5.99 55.28 6.86
C ALA A 413 -5.65 56.07 8.14
N ILE A 414 -6.30 57.21 8.31
CA ILE A 414 -6.23 58.03 9.53
C ILE A 414 -7.56 57.87 10.25
N ASN A 415 -7.55 57.36 11.48
CA ASN A 415 -8.75 57.25 12.29
C ASN A 415 -8.79 58.38 13.32
N THR A 416 -9.79 59.24 13.20
CA THR A 416 -10.01 60.37 14.10
C THR A 416 -11.51 60.55 14.35
N ALA A 417 -11.85 61.06 15.53
CA ALA A 417 -13.21 61.44 15.88
C ALA A 417 -13.23 62.96 16.11
N LEU A 418 -13.62 63.68 15.06
CA LEU A 418 -13.86 65.12 15.13
C LEU A 418 -15.33 65.35 15.45
N GLU A 419 -15.60 65.83 16.66
CA GLU A 419 -16.89 66.39 17.01
C GLU A 419 -16.76 67.91 17.04
N GLU A 420 -17.65 68.61 16.36
CA GLU A 420 -17.65 70.07 16.38
C GLU A 420 -18.10 70.56 17.76
N CYS A 421 -17.39 71.54 18.29
CA CYS A 421 -17.82 72.33 19.44
C CYS A 421 -17.87 71.58 20.79
N GLU A 422 -16.99 70.59 20.95
CA GLU A 422 -16.70 70.01 22.26
C GLU A 422 -15.68 70.86 23.05
N THR A 423 -15.83 70.89 24.37
CA THR A 423 -14.85 71.48 25.31
C THR A 423 -13.78 70.44 25.64
N ARG A 424 -13.04 69.97 24.64
CA ARG A 424 -11.92 69.03 24.81
C ARG A 424 -10.59 69.75 24.73
N ASP A 425 -9.58 69.17 25.39
CA ASP A 425 -8.22 69.73 25.39
C ASP A 425 -7.38 69.23 24.20
N ALA A 426 -7.79 68.15 23.53
CA ALA A 426 -7.09 67.57 22.39
C ALA A 426 -7.99 66.70 21.49
N VAL A 427 -7.62 66.58 20.21
CA VAL A 427 -8.13 65.58 19.26
C VAL A 427 -7.03 64.56 18.98
N ASP A 428 -7.39 63.27 19.07
CA ASP A 428 -6.49 62.15 18.83
C ASP A 428 -6.63 61.62 17.39
N PHE A 429 -5.51 61.58 16.67
CA PHE A 429 -5.38 60.95 15.36
C PHE A 429 -4.62 59.64 15.50
N ASN A 430 -5.26 58.54 15.12
CA ASN A 430 -4.72 57.19 15.23
C ASN A 430 -4.28 56.68 13.84
N PRO A 431 -3.04 56.18 13.70
CA PRO A 431 -2.57 55.65 12.43
C PRO A 431 -3.17 54.26 12.21
N VAL A 432 -3.72 54.03 11.03
CA VAL A 432 -4.19 52.70 10.62
C VAL A 432 -3.42 52.29 9.38
N TYR A 433 -2.64 51.22 9.50
CA TYR A 433 -1.89 50.65 8.39
C TYR A 433 -1.81 49.13 8.54
N ASN A 434 -1.60 48.42 7.45
CA ASN A 434 -1.49 46.97 7.47
C ASN A 434 -0.03 46.50 7.51
N GLN A 435 0.15 45.17 7.48
CA GLN A 435 1.45 44.51 7.61
C GLN A 435 2.42 44.77 6.44
N ALA A 436 2.01 45.51 5.40
CA ALA A 436 2.89 45.93 4.32
C ALA A 436 3.94 46.96 4.79
N PHE A 437 3.76 47.55 5.97
CA PHE A 437 4.65 48.56 6.54
C PHE A 437 5.19 48.12 7.91
N GLN A 438 6.42 48.51 8.24
CA GLN A 438 7.09 48.20 9.52
C GLN A 438 7.20 49.41 10.44
N GLY A 439 6.88 50.61 9.94
CA GLY A 439 6.87 51.83 10.73
C GLY A 439 6.08 52.93 10.05
N PHE A 440 5.87 54.03 10.76
CA PHE A 440 5.21 55.22 10.25
C PHE A 440 5.77 56.47 10.91
N GLU A 441 5.52 57.62 10.29
CA GLU A 441 5.63 58.93 10.90
C GLU A 441 4.43 59.80 10.52
N TRP A 442 4.23 60.86 11.29
CA TRP A 442 3.26 61.91 11.03
C TRP A 442 3.96 63.16 10.52
N LEU A 443 3.32 63.85 9.59
CA LEU A 443 3.67 65.23 9.23
C LEU A 443 2.46 66.12 9.47
N ILE A 444 2.69 67.28 10.09
CA ILE A 444 1.72 68.37 10.20
C ILE A 444 2.19 69.49 9.28
N ASP A 445 1.37 69.85 8.30
CA ASP A 445 1.67 70.90 7.31
C ASP A 445 3.04 70.69 6.62
N GLY A 446 3.37 69.42 6.36
CA GLY A 446 4.60 68.99 5.71
C GLY A 446 5.84 68.95 6.61
N GLN A 447 5.72 69.16 7.93
CA GLN A 447 6.83 69.01 8.89
C GLN A 447 6.67 67.72 9.70
N SER A 448 7.73 66.89 9.76
CA SER A 448 7.71 65.65 10.55
C SER A 448 7.61 65.95 12.04
N VAL A 449 6.68 65.26 12.70
CA VAL A 449 6.48 65.28 14.15
C VAL A 449 6.78 63.93 14.81
N GLY A 450 7.45 63.03 14.06
CA GLY A 450 7.80 61.69 14.50
C GLY A 450 6.60 60.73 14.44
N SER A 451 6.59 59.72 15.32
CA SER A 451 5.60 58.63 15.29
C SER A 451 4.71 58.53 16.53
N PRO A 452 4.13 59.63 17.07
CA PRO A 452 3.19 59.53 18.20
C PRO A 452 1.96 58.69 17.82
N SER A 453 1.41 57.98 18.81
CA SER A 453 0.21 57.14 18.64
C SER A 453 -0.61 57.14 19.94
N PRO A 454 -1.69 57.93 20.05
CA PRO A 454 -2.21 58.83 19.03
C PRO A 454 -1.33 60.07 18.81
N LEU A 455 -1.43 60.70 17.64
CA LEU A 455 -1.02 62.08 17.42
C LEU A 455 -2.06 63.01 18.03
N GLN A 456 -1.65 63.96 18.88
CA GLN A 456 -2.57 64.89 19.56
C GLN A 456 -2.44 66.30 19.00
N ILE A 457 -3.57 66.89 18.60
CA ILE A 457 -3.68 68.31 18.24
C ILE A 457 -4.47 69.02 19.34
N MET A 458 -3.90 70.11 19.90
CA MET A 458 -4.43 70.83 21.06
C MET A 458 -4.84 72.29 20.75
N GLN A 459 -4.75 72.70 19.49
CA GLN A 459 -5.09 74.05 19.06
C GLN A 459 -6.09 73.99 17.89
N SER A 460 -7.00 74.96 17.87
CA SER A 460 -7.94 75.10 16.76
C SER A 460 -7.20 75.56 15.50
N GLY A 461 -7.51 74.95 14.36
CA GLY A 461 -6.85 75.24 13.10
C GLY A 461 -7.19 74.25 12.00
N ILE A 462 -6.86 74.63 10.76
CA ILE A 462 -6.94 73.74 9.61
C ILE A 462 -5.55 73.14 9.40
N TYR A 463 -5.45 71.82 9.54
CA TYR A 463 -4.19 71.08 9.45
C TYR A 463 -4.21 70.14 8.25
N ASP A 464 -3.12 70.12 7.48
CA ASP A 464 -2.83 69.04 6.53
C ASP A 464 -2.03 67.95 7.27
N ILE A 465 -2.71 66.88 7.67
CA ILE A 465 -2.11 65.77 8.41
C ILE A 465 -1.74 64.67 7.43
N SER A 466 -0.46 64.32 7.38
CA SER A 466 0.05 63.21 6.57
C SER A 466 0.52 62.05 7.42
N LEU A 467 0.08 60.84 7.09
CA LEU A 467 0.61 59.58 7.59
C LEU A 467 1.56 59.00 6.54
N VAL A 468 2.86 58.98 6.84
CA VAL A 468 3.87 58.34 6.00
C VAL A 468 4.20 56.99 6.60
N ALA A 469 3.96 55.90 5.88
CA ALA A 469 4.32 54.56 6.33
C ALA A 469 5.49 54.00 5.52
N TYR A 470 6.40 53.32 6.22
CA TYR A 470 7.65 52.81 5.68
C TYR A 470 7.64 51.29 5.62
N ASP A 471 7.98 50.76 4.46
CA ASP A 471 8.33 49.37 4.24
C ASP A 471 9.85 49.26 4.18
N SER A 472 10.45 48.81 5.28
CA SER A 472 11.90 48.65 5.38
C SER A 472 12.40 47.37 4.71
N ILE A 473 11.50 46.43 4.38
CA ILE A 473 11.83 45.17 3.70
C ILE A 473 12.03 45.42 2.21
N CYS A 474 11.10 46.14 1.59
CA CYS A 474 11.13 46.47 0.17
C CYS A 474 11.72 47.85 -0.14
N GLY A 475 12.08 48.63 0.89
CA GLY A 475 12.74 49.93 0.74
C GLY A 475 11.87 51.01 0.11
N ILE A 476 10.56 50.97 0.36
CA ILE A 476 9.59 51.92 -0.19
C ILE A 476 8.73 52.52 0.92
N SER A 477 8.05 53.61 0.60
CA SER A 477 7.13 54.27 1.53
C SER A 477 5.84 54.65 0.80
N ASP A 478 4.77 54.81 1.57
CA ASP A 478 3.50 55.31 1.08
C ASP A 478 3.04 56.47 1.98
N THR A 479 2.22 57.37 1.44
CA THR A 479 1.81 58.59 2.14
C THR A 479 0.35 58.89 1.90
N LEU A 480 -0.40 59.00 2.99
CA LEU A 480 -1.79 59.47 2.99
C LEU A 480 -1.83 60.87 3.60
N THR A 481 -2.34 61.86 2.87
CA THR A 481 -2.54 63.23 3.37
C THR A 481 -4.02 63.57 3.36
N GLU A 482 -4.54 63.99 4.51
CA GLU A 482 -5.91 64.44 4.70
C GLU A 482 -5.95 65.80 5.40
N LYS A 483 -6.95 66.62 5.06
CA LYS A 483 -7.15 67.94 5.64
C LYS A 483 -8.22 67.87 6.74
N PHE A 484 -7.89 68.34 7.92
CA PHE A 484 -8.78 68.35 9.09
C PHE A 484 -8.97 69.77 9.61
N ASP A 485 -10.22 70.16 9.85
CA ASP A 485 -10.58 71.38 10.58
C ASP A 485 -10.82 71.02 12.05
N VAL A 486 -9.83 71.31 12.90
CA VAL A 486 -9.89 71.04 14.35
C VAL A 486 -10.41 72.29 15.03
N TYR A 487 -11.49 72.16 15.80
CA TYR A 487 -12.10 73.28 16.51
C TYR A 487 -12.45 72.94 17.95
N PHE A 488 -11.81 73.62 18.88
CA PHE A 488 -12.15 73.61 20.31
C PHE A 488 -12.99 74.84 20.62
N ALA A 489 -14.19 74.64 21.17
CA ALA A 489 -15.03 75.74 21.60
C ALA A 489 -14.43 76.44 22.83
N GLY A 490 -14.38 77.76 22.79
CA GLY A 490 -13.98 78.60 23.90
C GLY A 490 -15.10 78.75 24.93
N GLU A 491 -14.78 79.35 26.08
CA GLU A 491 -15.82 79.76 27.03
C GLU A 491 -16.69 80.87 26.42
N ALA A 492 -18.01 80.65 26.48
CA ALA A 492 -18.99 81.49 25.79
C ALA A 492 -18.94 82.95 26.25
N PHE A 493 -19.25 83.23 27.51
CA PHE A 493 -19.13 84.54 28.12
C PHE A 493 -18.78 84.42 29.61
N ASP A 494 -17.96 85.33 30.10
CA ASP A 494 -17.81 85.66 31.52
C ASP A 494 -18.35 87.07 31.75
N VAL A 495 -19.54 87.15 32.36
CA VAL A 495 -20.30 88.39 32.50
C VAL A 495 -20.28 88.87 33.95
N PRO A 496 -19.57 89.97 34.27
CA PRO A 496 -19.58 90.53 35.61
C PRO A 496 -20.97 91.03 35.98
N ASN A 497 -21.38 90.79 37.24
CA ASN A 497 -22.71 91.09 37.74
C ASN A 497 -22.78 92.33 38.65
N VAL A 498 -21.66 93.04 38.85
CA VAL A 498 -21.55 94.28 39.63
C VAL A 498 -20.57 95.25 38.96
N ILE A 499 -20.93 96.54 38.91
CA ILE A 499 -20.04 97.64 38.54
C ILE A 499 -20.11 98.78 39.56
N THR A 500 -19.00 99.51 39.71
CA THR A 500 -18.82 100.66 40.60
C THR A 500 -18.29 101.86 39.82
N PRO A 501 -19.13 102.62 39.10
CA PRO A 501 -18.71 103.74 38.26
C PRO A 501 -18.38 104.99 39.11
N ASN A 502 -17.38 104.87 39.97
CA ASN A 502 -16.95 105.91 40.93
C ASN A 502 -15.68 106.67 40.48
N GLY A 503 -15.05 106.22 39.38
CA GLY A 503 -13.87 106.83 38.77
C GLY A 503 -12.55 106.43 39.44
N ASP A 504 -12.49 105.33 40.18
CA ASP A 504 -11.27 104.81 40.81
C ASP A 504 -10.43 103.88 39.91
N GLY A 505 -10.93 103.58 38.70
CA GLY A 505 -10.32 102.68 37.72
C GLY A 505 -10.66 101.20 37.92
N ILE A 506 -11.49 100.86 38.91
CA ILE A 506 -11.84 99.48 39.27
C ILE A 506 -13.35 99.26 39.08
N ASN A 507 -13.71 98.35 38.17
CA ASN A 507 -15.10 98.04 37.83
C ASN A 507 -15.95 99.26 37.42
N ASP A 508 -15.32 100.31 36.89
CA ASP A 508 -16.02 101.51 36.42
C ASP A 508 -16.88 101.26 35.18
N HIS A 509 -16.51 100.26 34.38
CA HIS A 509 -17.16 99.90 33.14
C HIS A 509 -17.66 98.46 33.18
N TRP A 510 -18.81 98.22 32.56
CA TRP A 510 -19.29 96.89 32.25
C TRP A 510 -18.77 96.46 30.88
N LEU A 511 -18.18 95.28 30.84
CA LEU A 511 -17.68 94.60 29.65
C LEU A 511 -17.97 93.11 29.79
N VAL A 512 -18.00 92.40 28.67
CA VAL A 512 -18.19 90.94 28.64
C VAL A 512 -16.91 90.32 28.11
N ASN A 513 -16.34 89.37 28.85
CA ASN A 513 -15.16 88.62 28.39
C ASN A 513 -15.60 87.34 27.68
N THR A 514 -14.88 86.94 26.63
CA THR A 514 -15.11 85.66 25.95
C THR A 514 -13.80 85.18 25.34
N ASN A 515 -13.59 83.87 25.32
CA ASN A 515 -12.48 83.22 24.60
C ASN A 515 -12.97 82.56 23.31
N GLU A 516 -14.21 82.82 22.94
CA GLU A 516 -14.87 82.27 21.76
C GLU A 516 -14.96 83.33 20.66
N ASN A 517 -14.84 82.89 19.40
CA ASN A 517 -15.00 83.77 18.25
C ASN A 517 -16.48 83.81 17.85
N TRP A 518 -17.12 84.96 18.04
CA TRP A 518 -18.53 85.19 17.70
C TRP A 518 -18.66 85.87 16.34
N ASP A 519 -19.46 85.28 15.45
CA ASP A 519 -19.80 85.85 14.14
C ASP A 519 -20.86 86.97 14.28
N GLU A 520 -21.80 86.78 15.20
CA GLU A 520 -22.82 87.76 15.59
C GLU A 520 -22.80 87.96 17.10
N PHE A 521 -22.88 89.21 17.57
CA PHE A 521 -22.98 89.56 18.99
C PHE A 521 -23.96 90.71 19.15
N TYR A 522 -24.84 90.61 20.13
CA TYR A 522 -25.79 91.65 20.50
C TYR A 522 -26.06 91.60 21.99
N VAL A 523 -25.93 92.73 22.67
CA VAL A 523 -26.28 92.86 24.08
C VAL A 523 -27.22 94.04 24.28
N ILE A 524 -28.21 93.85 25.14
CA ILE A 524 -29.18 94.86 25.53
C ILE A 524 -29.33 94.88 27.04
N LEU A 525 -29.39 96.08 27.63
CA LEU A 525 -29.64 96.28 29.05
C LEU A 525 -30.95 97.00 29.27
N PHE A 526 -31.69 96.54 30.27
CA PHE A 526 -32.92 97.12 30.74
C PHE A 526 -32.78 97.56 32.20
N ASN A 527 -33.39 98.68 32.55
CA ASN A 527 -33.61 99.00 33.96
C ASN A 527 -34.71 98.11 34.54
N ARG A 528 -34.90 98.18 35.87
CA ARG A 528 -35.93 97.44 36.59
C ARG A 528 -37.37 97.57 36.05
N TRP A 529 -37.69 98.62 35.30
CA TRP A 529 -39.01 98.86 34.69
C TRP A 529 -39.13 98.36 33.24
N GLY A 530 -38.13 97.61 32.75
CA GLY A 530 -38.10 97.09 31.39
C GLY A 530 -37.74 98.13 30.33
N LEU A 531 -37.27 99.32 30.73
CA LEU A 531 -36.84 100.34 29.79
C LEU A 531 -35.39 100.09 29.39
N LYS A 532 -35.13 99.95 28.10
CA LYS A 532 -33.78 99.83 27.52
C LYS A 532 -32.91 101.03 27.92
N VAL A 533 -31.73 100.76 28.46
CA VAL A 533 -30.76 101.78 28.90
C VAL A 533 -29.46 101.75 28.11
N PHE A 534 -29.09 100.60 27.56
CA PHE A 534 -27.92 100.42 26.71
C PHE A 534 -28.19 99.30 25.71
N GLU A 535 -27.61 99.41 24.52
CA GLU A 535 -27.53 98.32 23.55
C GLU A 535 -26.27 98.48 22.72
N THR A 536 -25.67 97.36 22.31
CA THR A 536 -24.56 97.36 21.37
C THR A 536 -24.47 96.02 20.65
N SER A 537 -23.92 96.02 19.45
CA SER A 537 -23.50 94.82 18.72
C SER A 537 -21.98 94.67 18.65
N VAL A 538 -21.25 95.49 19.42
CA VAL A 538 -19.79 95.45 19.52
C VAL A 538 -19.42 94.64 20.76
N ILE A 539 -18.63 93.57 20.59
CA ILE A 539 -18.26 92.66 21.69
C ILE A 539 -17.29 93.28 22.71
N ASN A 540 -16.33 94.07 22.23
CA ASN A 540 -15.34 94.77 23.07
C ASN A 540 -15.84 96.14 23.56
N PHE A 541 -17.10 96.21 24.02
CA PHE A 541 -17.66 97.44 24.54
C PHE A 541 -17.23 97.68 26.00
N GLU A 542 -17.23 98.95 26.40
CA GLU A 542 -17.05 99.37 27.80
C GLU A 542 -18.16 100.35 28.14
N TRP A 543 -19.09 99.95 29.02
CA TRP A 543 -20.26 100.77 29.36
C TRP A 543 -20.18 101.30 30.80
N GLY A 544 -20.08 102.62 30.96
CA GLY A 544 -19.87 103.32 32.24
C GLY A 544 -21.15 103.69 32.99
N ALA A 545 -22.20 102.85 32.94
CA ALA A 545 -23.48 103.09 33.63
C ALA A 545 -24.22 104.40 33.28
N ASP A 546 -24.02 104.94 32.08
CA ASP A 546 -24.67 106.17 31.64
C ASP A 546 -25.73 105.91 30.56
N ARG A 547 -26.69 106.84 30.49
CA ARG A 547 -27.66 106.93 29.40
C ARG A 547 -27.83 108.38 28.99
N ASP A 548 -27.61 108.67 27.71
CA ASP A 548 -27.71 110.02 27.15
C ASP A 548 -26.88 111.06 27.93
N GLY A 549 -25.69 110.67 28.39
CA GLY A 549 -24.79 111.51 29.19
C GLY A 549 -25.22 111.72 30.64
N LYS A 550 -26.20 110.94 31.14
CA LYS A 550 -26.65 110.97 32.54
C LYS A 550 -26.32 109.65 33.23
N VAL A 551 -25.64 109.76 34.36
CA VAL A 551 -25.36 108.64 35.27
C VAL A 551 -26.66 108.01 35.75
N LEU A 552 -26.77 106.69 35.60
CA LEU A 552 -27.96 105.94 35.98
C LEU A 552 -28.02 105.70 37.50
N SER A 553 -29.22 105.56 38.06
CA SER A 553 -29.36 105.34 39.50
C SER A 553 -28.84 103.96 39.92
N PRO A 554 -28.27 103.83 41.14
CA PRO A 554 -27.87 102.53 41.66
C PRO A 554 -29.07 101.58 41.78
N GLY A 555 -28.82 100.31 41.52
CA GLY A 555 -29.86 99.27 41.48
C GLY A 555 -29.56 98.13 40.52
N VAL A 556 -30.57 97.26 40.35
CA VAL A 556 -30.49 96.09 39.48
C VAL A 556 -30.97 96.43 38.07
N TYR A 557 -30.17 96.02 37.11
CA TYR A 557 -30.41 96.06 35.67
C TYR A 557 -30.39 94.64 35.14
N PHE A 558 -31.06 94.40 34.02
CA PHE A 558 -31.14 93.09 33.39
C PHE A 558 -30.45 93.17 32.04
N TYR A 559 -29.52 92.26 31.77
CA TYR A 559 -28.90 92.15 30.46
C TYR A 559 -29.46 90.93 29.73
N GLN A 560 -29.49 91.02 28.40
CA GLN A 560 -29.65 89.87 27.52
C GLN A 560 -28.54 89.94 26.47
N ILE A 561 -27.79 88.86 26.34
CA ILE A 561 -26.77 88.67 25.32
C ILE A 561 -27.30 87.62 24.35
N GLU A 562 -27.30 87.95 23.07
CA GLU A 562 -27.51 87.01 21.97
C GLU A 562 -26.23 86.97 21.13
N ALA A 563 -25.68 85.78 20.91
CA ALA A 563 -24.51 85.62 20.08
C ALA A 563 -24.56 84.34 19.26
N LYS A 564 -23.91 84.33 18.11
CA LYS A 564 -23.88 83.17 17.21
C LYS A 564 -22.50 82.94 16.64
N ASN A 565 -22.11 81.69 16.55
CA ASN A 565 -20.91 81.25 15.86
C ASN A 565 -21.13 79.87 15.21
N ARG A 566 -20.05 79.22 14.74
CA ARG A 566 -20.13 77.86 14.18
C ARG A 566 -20.67 76.79 15.15
N CYS A 567 -20.66 77.06 16.46
CA CYS A 567 -21.17 76.16 17.50
C CYS A 567 -22.64 76.37 17.84
N GLY A 568 -23.27 77.37 17.22
CA GLY A 568 -24.69 77.66 17.34
C GLY A 568 -24.97 78.99 18.02
N ASP A 569 -26.24 79.14 18.38
CA ASP A 569 -26.79 80.37 18.95
C ASP A 569 -26.80 80.25 20.47
N ILE A 570 -26.17 81.22 21.16
CA ILE A 570 -26.22 81.35 22.61
C ILE A 570 -27.09 82.54 23.00
N ARG A 571 -27.88 82.33 24.06
CA ARG A 571 -28.60 83.39 24.77
C ARG A 571 -28.27 83.33 26.23
N GLU A 572 -27.79 84.44 26.77
CA GLU A 572 -27.49 84.57 28.19
C GLU A 572 -28.23 85.76 28.77
N ASP A 573 -29.01 85.51 29.83
CA ASP A 573 -29.74 86.53 30.55
C ASP A 573 -29.23 86.61 31.98
N GLY A 574 -29.08 87.81 32.52
CA GLY A 574 -28.63 87.97 33.88
C GLY A 574 -28.91 89.34 34.47
N THR A 575 -28.32 89.58 35.64
CA THR A 575 -28.49 90.83 36.37
C THR A 575 -27.17 91.55 36.56
N LEU A 576 -27.18 92.86 36.35
CA LEU A 576 -26.08 93.77 36.62
C LEU A 576 -26.46 94.72 37.75
N HIS A 577 -25.66 94.75 38.81
CA HIS A 577 -25.84 95.66 39.93
C HIS A 577 -24.96 96.88 39.73
N ILE A 578 -25.58 98.07 39.69
CA ILE A 578 -24.87 99.33 39.67
C ILE A 578 -24.85 99.88 41.10
N THR A 579 -23.64 100.10 41.62
CA THR A 579 -23.36 100.73 42.92
C THR A 579 -22.37 101.87 42.72
N TYR A 580 -22.35 102.88 43.59
CA TYR A 580 -21.43 104.03 43.48
C TYR A 580 -20.63 104.20 44.75
#